data_AF-G7M2N4-F1
#
_entry.id   AF-G7M2N4-F1
#
_cell.length_a   1.000
_cell.length_b   1.000
_cell.length_c   1.000
_cell.angle_alpha   90.00
_cell.angle_beta   90.00
_cell.angle_gamma   90.00
#
_symmetry.space_group_name_H-M   'P 1'
#
loop_
_entity.id
_entity.type
_entity.pdbx_description
1 polymer ?
#
loop_
_entity_poly.entity_id
_entity_poly.type
_entity_poly.pdbx_seq_one_letter_code
_entity_poly.pdbx_strand_id
1 'polypeptide(L)'
;MPNIFDGLRKIADNDIIEQVALLETMNITNISKPVIQKAKKRTISIINLIGSKIGRNNVIEEPEVTEIWALIDEKKEELKDCTREELNERLLNILLEKIKSDIEDESEDAISIEVIEEASKLYKVYENLTPGKKADNIYLKYNEKLEGKAKEFINAQPFIDLQETEENIEEIINNMDEKRRKEFLKSMEVENLTLLNVWKKIDRQHFARLIWMAVKAYKGRFTPKEEMLPSFVDGDKEVEALKRDEELKKSQRELFELENKIEICKDKINSIESNLKKENRLLNIAVKNKSKAEEDIEELKEQNAKLEEVKKAYENKINEIKENIENAALVDVLDSLTEEFRTVKFESIDINNRISDINIEITYKNELIEDSIKIITSREETIKQIGNEFQQFKMDAENLVNEYNEKKKDVIQREELKRNEIFERWTSFFDKFIFEFKNLSNVVNFSQKELIHVEECLYELHFIKNPMAMSMGIIEDKKEKEEYQYIDISFTDKFKVEIQYKILGKQEKSIKIVEIIPEF
;
A
#
# COMPACT_ATOMS: atom_id res chain seq x y z
N MET A 1 -11.58 21.19 15.19
CA MET A 1 -12.12 21.82 13.98
C MET A 1 -13.30 22.69 14.38
N PRO A 2 -13.53 23.85 13.74
CA PRO A 2 -14.82 24.53 13.86
C PRO A 2 -15.94 23.66 13.29
N ASN A 3 -17.05 23.54 14.00
CA ASN A 3 -18.21 22.80 13.53
C ASN A 3 -19.26 23.75 12.90
N ILE A 4 -20.32 23.22 12.27
CA ILE A 4 -21.35 24.06 11.64
C ILE A 4 -21.98 25.03 12.65
N PHE A 5 -22.18 24.63 13.90
CA PHE A 5 -22.79 25.45 14.94
C PHE A 5 -21.92 26.66 15.31
N ASP A 6 -20.59 26.52 15.30
CA ASP A 6 -19.66 27.64 15.51
C ASP A 6 -19.81 28.75 14.45
N GLY A 7 -20.20 28.37 13.22
CA GLY A 7 -20.57 29.29 12.16
C GLY A 7 -21.96 29.87 12.36
N LEU A 8 -22.96 29.02 12.61
CA LEU A 8 -24.38 29.41 12.73
C LEU A 8 -24.64 30.41 13.87
N ARG A 9 -23.90 30.29 14.99
CA ARG A 9 -23.97 31.26 16.11
C ARG A 9 -23.55 32.68 15.71
N LYS A 10 -22.85 32.86 14.57
CA LYS A 10 -22.37 34.17 14.07
C LYS A 10 -23.27 34.79 12.99
N ILE A 11 -24.33 34.09 12.61
CA ILE A 11 -25.26 34.50 11.55
C ILE A 11 -26.37 35.37 12.15
N ALA A 12 -27.04 36.21 11.35
CA ALA A 12 -28.16 37.04 11.82
C ALA A 12 -29.43 36.21 12.14
N ASP A 13 -30.28 36.71 13.04
CA ASP A 13 -31.51 36.00 13.47
C ASP A 13 -32.42 35.70 12.27
N ASN A 14 -32.61 36.67 11.38
CA ASN A 14 -33.43 36.53 10.17
C ASN A 14 -32.97 35.38 9.25
N ASP A 15 -31.66 35.17 9.13
CA ASP A 15 -31.11 34.11 8.29
C ASP A 15 -31.34 32.72 8.92
N ILE A 16 -31.30 32.63 10.25
CA ILE A 16 -31.65 31.39 10.97
C ILE A 16 -33.16 31.14 10.94
N ILE A 17 -33.99 32.16 11.12
CA ILE A 17 -35.44 32.07 10.93
C ILE A 17 -35.77 31.51 9.55
N GLU A 18 -35.12 32.04 8.50
CA GLU A 18 -35.29 31.51 7.16
C GLU A 18 -34.87 30.03 7.07
N GLN A 19 -33.74 29.64 7.66
CA GLN A 19 -33.31 28.24 7.63
C GLN A 19 -34.25 27.29 8.36
N VAL A 20 -34.72 27.67 9.55
CA VAL A 20 -35.67 26.87 10.32
C VAL A 20 -36.99 26.77 9.55
N ALA A 21 -37.53 27.87 9.03
CA ALA A 21 -38.75 27.87 8.23
C ALA A 21 -38.65 26.94 7.01
N LEU A 22 -37.50 26.97 6.31
CA LEU A 22 -37.25 26.09 5.17
C LEU A 22 -37.23 24.62 5.59
N LEU A 23 -36.45 24.27 6.61
CA LEU A 23 -36.28 22.88 7.03
C LEU A 23 -37.56 22.26 7.64
N GLU A 24 -38.34 23.04 8.39
CA GLU A 24 -39.62 22.59 8.98
C GLU A 24 -40.72 22.48 7.91
N THR A 25 -40.76 23.42 6.96
CA THR A 25 -41.83 23.48 5.97
C THR A 25 -41.60 22.55 4.79
N MET A 26 -40.35 22.39 4.33
CA MET A 26 -39.99 21.55 3.18
C MET A 26 -39.87 20.07 3.57
N ASN A 27 -40.99 19.49 3.99
CA ASN A 27 -41.13 18.09 4.34
C ASN A 27 -42.02 17.33 3.32
N ILE A 28 -42.05 16.01 3.45
CA ILE A 28 -42.77 15.09 2.56
C ILE A 28 -44.23 15.51 2.38
N THR A 29 -44.91 15.84 3.48
CA THR A 29 -46.33 16.16 3.51
C THR A 29 -46.60 17.45 2.75
N ASN A 30 -45.87 18.51 3.07
CA ASN A 30 -46.09 19.84 2.51
C ASN A 30 -45.69 19.94 1.04
N ILE A 31 -44.65 19.22 0.59
CA ILE A 31 -44.25 19.22 -0.82
C ILE A 31 -45.15 18.32 -1.66
N SER A 32 -45.57 17.16 -1.13
CA SER A 32 -46.41 16.22 -1.88
C SER A 32 -47.86 16.69 -1.99
N LYS A 33 -48.36 17.44 -1.01
CA LYS A 33 -49.77 17.88 -0.95
C LYS A 33 -50.19 18.70 -2.19
N PRO A 34 -49.47 19.74 -2.62
CA PRO A 34 -49.81 20.49 -3.83
C PRO A 34 -49.81 19.63 -5.09
N VAL A 35 -48.81 18.75 -5.24
CA VAL A 35 -48.70 17.84 -6.39
C VAL A 35 -49.89 16.87 -6.44
N ILE A 36 -50.27 16.30 -5.29
CA ILE A 36 -51.45 15.42 -5.15
C ILE A 36 -52.75 16.18 -5.43
N GLN A 37 -52.88 17.40 -4.91
CA GLN A 37 -54.06 18.25 -5.15
C GLN A 37 -54.18 18.61 -6.65
N LYS A 38 -53.08 18.98 -7.32
CA LYS A 38 -53.01 19.20 -8.77
C LYS A 38 -53.46 17.94 -9.54
N ALA A 39 -52.98 16.76 -9.15
CA ALA A 39 -53.39 15.49 -9.76
C ALA A 39 -54.88 15.17 -9.54
N LYS A 40 -55.40 15.34 -8.31
CA LYS A 40 -56.83 15.18 -7.99
C LYS A 40 -57.70 16.14 -8.78
N LYS A 41 -57.29 17.42 -8.88
CA LYS A 41 -57.96 18.44 -9.69
C LYS A 41 -58.05 18.04 -11.17
N ARG A 42 -56.95 17.55 -11.77
CA ARG A 42 -56.94 17.01 -13.15
C ARG A 42 -57.92 15.84 -13.32
N THR A 43 -58.02 14.93 -12.35
CA THR A 43 -58.98 13.81 -12.41
C THR A 43 -60.43 14.28 -12.24
N ILE A 44 -60.70 15.14 -11.26
CA ILE A 44 -62.03 15.69 -10.98
C ILE A 44 -62.53 16.53 -12.16
N SER A 45 -61.67 17.33 -12.80
CA SER A 45 -62.06 18.12 -13.97
C SER A 45 -62.45 17.24 -15.16
N ILE A 46 -61.77 16.12 -15.41
CA ILE A 46 -62.17 15.12 -16.41
C ILE A 46 -63.53 14.49 -16.06
N ILE A 47 -63.74 14.13 -14.80
CA ILE A 47 -65.00 13.57 -14.31
C ILE A 47 -66.15 14.60 -14.47
N ASN A 48 -65.92 15.86 -14.10
CA ASN A 48 -66.88 16.95 -14.25
C ASN A 48 -67.18 17.23 -15.75
N LEU A 49 -66.19 17.15 -16.65
CA LEU A 49 -66.36 17.32 -18.10
C LEU A 49 -67.15 16.17 -18.74
N ILE A 50 -66.95 14.93 -18.28
CA ILE A 50 -67.74 13.77 -18.70
C ILE A 50 -69.16 13.82 -18.11
N GLY A 51 -69.29 14.19 -16.83
CA GLY A 51 -70.57 14.28 -16.12
C GLY A 51 -71.51 15.34 -16.68
N SER A 52 -70.97 16.52 -17.02
CA SER A 52 -71.70 17.60 -17.68
C SER A 52 -72.19 17.23 -19.09
N LYS A 53 -71.45 16.39 -19.83
CA LYS A 53 -71.90 15.84 -21.13
C LYS A 53 -72.97 14.76 -21.02
N ILE A 54 -73.05 14.05 -19.88
CA ILE A 54 -74.02 12.96 -19.62
C ILE A 54 -75.26 13.48 -18.84
N GLY A 55 -75.33 14.78 -18.53
CA GLY A 55 -76.48 15.41 -17.86
C GLY A 55 -76.57 15.13 -16.35
N ARG A 56 -75.45 14.77 -15.70
CA ARG A 56 -75.37 14.69 -14.23
C ARG A 56 -74.87 16.03 -13.67
N ASN A 57 -75.71 16.74 -12.93
CA ASN A 57 -75.42 18.07 -12.36
C ASN A 57 -74.59 18.07 -11.07
N ASN A 58 -73.98 16.94 -10.67
CA ASN A 58 -73.14 16.90 -9.48
C ASN A 58 -71.71 17.32 -9.86
N VAL A 59 -71.42 18.62 -9.70
CA VAL A 59 -70.06 19.16 -9.79
C VAL A 59 -69.32 18.77 -8.51
N ILE A 60 -68.26 17.99 -8.65
CA ILE A 60 -67.37 17.67 -7.52
C ILE A 60 -66.48 18.90 -7.29
N GLU A 61 -66.40 19.35 -6.03
CA GLU A 61 -65.57 20.49 -5.62
C GLU A 61 -64.08 20.22 -5.87
N GLU A 62 -63.41 21.17 -6.53
CA GLU A 62 -61.99 21.06 -6.84
C GLU A 62 -61.16 21.49 -5.62
N PRO A 63 -60.05 20.79 -5.31
CA PRO A 63 -59.22 21.15 -4.16
C PRO A 63 -58.48 22.49 -4.41
N GLU A 64 -58.42 23.34 -3.39
CA GLU A 64 -57.52 24.49 -3.35
C GLU A 64 -56.08 24.04 -3.14
N VAL A 65 -55.15 24.58 -3.93
CA VAL A 65 -53.72 24.26 -3.90
C VAL A 65 -53.00 25.38 -3.15
N THR A 66 -52.43 25.07 -1.99
CA THR A 66 -51.57 26.01 -1.25
C THR A 66 -50.12 25.84 -1.72
N GLU A 67 -49.50 26.91 -2.18
CA GLU A 67 -48.10 26.88 -2.65
C GLU A 67 -47.12 26.80 -1.46
N ILE A 68 -46.03 26.02 -1.61
CA ILE A 68 -45.03 25.76 -0.56
C ILE A 68 -44.40 27.06 -0.03
N TRP A 69 -44.18 28.04 -0.90
CA TRP A 69 -43.59 29.33 -0.51
C TRP A 69 -44.49 30.14 0.43
N ALA A 70 -45.80 30.06 0.28
CA ALA A 70 -46.72 30.72 1.20
C ALA A 70 -46.63 30.11 2.60
N LEU A 71 -46.53 28.78 2.70
CA LEU A 71 -46.32 28.08 3.97
C LEU A 71 -44.99 28.48 4.62
N ILE A 72 -43.93 28.68 3.82
CA ILE A 72 -42.63 29.13 4.33
C ILE A 72 -42.73 30.55 4.88
N ASP A 73 -43.42 31.46 4.19
CA ASP A 73 -43.60 32.84 4.65
C ASP A 73 -44.44 32.89 5.93
N GLU A 74 -45.52 32.11 6.01
CA GLU A 74 -46.30 31.94 7.26
C GLU A 74 -45.41 31.45 8.41
N LYS A 75 -44.55 30.46 8.14
CA LYS A 75 -43.63 29.94 9.16
C LYS A 75 -42.57 30.94 9.57
N LYS A 76 -42.05 31.73 8.63
CA LYS A 76 -41.11 32.84 8.92
C LYS A 76 -41.75 33.87 9.84
N GLU A 77 -43.00 34.25 9.62
CA GLU A 77 -43.71 35.18 10.50
C GLU A 77 -43.90 34.60 11.92
N GLU A 78 -44.26 33.31 12.04
CA GLU A 78 -44.35 32.64 13.35
C GLU A 78 -43.01 32.67 14.11
N LEU A 79 -41.90 32.45 13.40
CA LEU A 79 -40.58 32.34 14.00
C LEU A 79 -39.96 33.69 14.40
N LYS A 80 -40.51 34.84 13.96
CA LYS A 80 -40.00 36.17 14.34
C LYS A 80 -40.15 36.48 15.82
N ASP A 81 -41.11 35.84 16.48
CA ASP A 81 -41.36 36.01 17.91
C ASP A 81 -40.45 35.11 18.78
N CYS A 82 -39.67 34.20 18.18
CA CYS A 82 -38.75 33.32 18.89
C CYS A 82 -37.45 34.03 19.25
N THR A 83 -36.90 33.69 20.42
CA THR A 83 -35.55 34.06 20.84
C THR A 83 -34.49 33.29 20.07
N ARG A 84 -33.25 33.78 20.10
CA ARG A 84 -32.11 33.11 19.48
C ARG A 84 -31.90 31.70 20.03
N GLU A 85 -32.04 31.52 21.33
CA GLU A 85 -31.90 30.23 22.00
C GLU A 85 -32.97 29.23 21.50
N GLU A 86 -34.23 29.65 21.43
CA GLU A 86 -35.33 28.82 20.91
C GLU A 86 -35.11 28.45 19.43
N LEU A 87 -34.63 29.38 18.62
CA LEU A 87 -34.31 29.11 17.21
C LEU A 87 -33.18 28.10 17.06
N ASN A 88 -32.14 28.18 17.89
CA ASN A 88 -31.04 27.22 17.89
C ASN A 88 -31.49 25.83 18.34
N GLU A 89 -32.34 25.74 19.38
CA GLU A 89 -32.90 24.49 19.87
C GLU A 89 -33.80 23.83 18.82
N ARG A 90 -34.68 24.60 18.16
CA ARG A 90 -35.50 24.09 17.04
C ARG A 90 -34.62 23.58 15.91
N LEU A 91 -33.60 24.34 15.51
CA LEU A 91 -32.68 23.92 14.45
C LEU A 91 -31.96 22.61 14.82
N LEU A 92 -31.47 22.49 16.07
CA LEU A 92 -30.82 21.28 16.55
C LEU A 92 -31.75 20.07 16.47
N ASN A 93 -32.99 20.18 16.95
CA ASN A 93 -33.98 19.11 16.92
C ASN A 93 -34.31 18.66 15.49
N ILE A 94 -34.45 19.62 14.57
CA ILE A 94 -34.67 19.34 13.14
C ILE A 94 -33.48 18.56 12.54
N LEU A 95 -32.25 18.95 12.87
CA LEU A 95 -31.07 18.28 12.36
C LEU A 95 -31.00 16.84 12.88
N LEU A 96 -31.25 16.62 14.18
CA LEU A 96 -31.32 15.29 14.80
C LEU A 96 -32.37 14.39 14.13
N GLU A 97 -33.57 14.92 13.88
CA GLU A 97 -34.63 14.19 13.17
C GLU A 97 -34.21 13.77 11.76
N LYS A 98 -33.58 14.70 11.01
CA LYS A 98 -33.19 14.46 9.62
C LYS A 98 -31.99 13.53 9.45
N ILE A 99 -31.04 13.53 10.39
CA ILE A 99 -29.90 12.58 10.36
C ILE A 99 -30.27 11.19 10.90
N LYS A 100 -31.48 11.02 11.45
CA LYS A 100 -31.98 9.75 12.03
C LYS A 100 -31.08 9.20 13.12
N SER A 101 -30.55 10.08 13.97
CA SER A 101 -29.76 9.63 15.12
C SER A 101 -30.68 9.12 16.22
N ASP A 102 -30.51 7.85 16.59
CA ASP A 102 -31.20 7.24 17.74
C ASP A 102 -30.47 7.55 19.08
N ILE A 103 -29.43 8.39 19.06
CA ILE A 103 -28.55 8.67 20.20
C ILE A 103 -29.08 9.89 20.95
N GLU A 104 -29.59 9.67 22.16
CA GLU A 104 -29.84 10.75 23.13
C GLU A 104 -28.52 11.49 23.45
N ASP A 105 -28.56 12.83 23.46
CA ASP A 105 -27.42 13.71 23.79
C ASP A 105 -26.19 13.64 22.85
N GLU A 106 -26.43 13.53 21.54
CA GLU A 106 -25.35 13.58 20.56
C GLU A 106 -24.63 14.95 20.53
N SER A 107 -23.30 14.93 20.51
CA SER A 107 -22.49 16.16 20.53
C SER A 107 -22.67 16.97 19.24
N GLU A 108 -22.63 18.30 19.33
CA GLU A 108 -22.63 19.21 18.16
C GLU A 108 -21.60 18.83 17.09
N ASP A 109 -20.45 18.28 17.49
CA ASP A 109 -19.41 17.84 16.57
C ASP A 109 -19.85 16.63 15.74
N ALA A 110 -20.48 15.63 16.37
CA ALA A 110 -21.01 14.45 15.68
C ALA A 110 -22.15 14.81 14.73
N ILE A 111 -23.10 15.63 15.19
CA ILE A 111 -24.20 16.15 14.34
C ILE A 111 -23.64 16.93 13.16
N SER A 112 -22.64 17.79 13.40
CA SER A 112 -21.99 18.57 12.35
C SER A 112 -21.32 17.69 11.30
N ILE A 113 -20.62 16.64 11.72
CA ILE A 113 -19.94 15.71 10.81
C ILE A 113 -20.98 14.98 9.96
N GLU A 114 -22.04 14.43 10.56
CA GLU A 114 -23.08 13.72 9.80
C GLU A 114 -23.82 14.62 8.80
N VAL A 115 -24.13 15.86 9.18
CA VAL A 115 -24.71 16.87 8.27
C VAL A 115 -23.77 17.15 7.08
N ILE A 116 -22.47 17.28 7.34
CA ILE A 116 -21.45 17.46 6.29
C ILE A 116 -21.36 16.23 5.40
N GLU A 117 -21.35 15.02 5.98
CA GLU A 117 -21.29 13.76 5.25
C GLU A 117 -22.49 13.57 4.32
N GLU A 118 -23.71 13.76 4.81
CA GLU A 118 -24.90 13.68 3.97
C GLU A 118 -24.88 14.74 2.86
N ALA A 119 -24.56 15.99 3.17
CA ALA A 119 -24.45 17.04 2.16
C ALA A 119 -23.39 16.73 1.09
N SER A 120 -22.27 16.12 1.48
CA SER A 120 -21.17 15.77 0.56
C SER A 120 -21.61 14.82 -0.56
N LYS A 121 -22.58 13.93 -0.27
CA LYS A 121 -23.19 12.98 -1.22
C LYS A 121 -23.90 13.70 -2.37
N LEU A 122 -24.36 14.94 -2.17
CA LEU A 122 -25.00 15.73 -3.23
C LEU A 122 -24.02 16.12 -4.35
N TYR A 123 -22.78 16.43 -3.98
CA TYR A 123 -21.75 16.92 -4.90
C TYR A 123 -20.74 15.85 -5.31
N LYS A 124 -20.93 14.60 -4.87
CA LYS A 124 -19.98 13.50 -5.08
C LYS A 124 -18.57 13.88 -4.64
N VAL A 125 -18.47 14.59 -3.51
CA VAL A 125 -17.18 14.89 -2.88
C VAL A 125 -16.51 13.58 -2.48
N TYR A 126 -15.18 13.50 -2.59
CA TYR A 126 -14.42 12.30 -2.23
C TYR A 126 -14.74 11.81 -0.80
N GLU A 127 -14.98 10.50 -0.67
CA GLU A 127 -15.43 9.87 0.59
C GLU A 127 -14.43 10.04 1.73
N ASN A 128 -13.12 10.05 1.43
CA ASN A 128 -12.06 10.07 2.45
C ASN A 128 -11.43 11.47 2.62
N LEU A 129 -12.22 12.53 2.63
CA LEU A 129 -11.74 13.86 3.04
C LEU A 129 -12.10 14.13 4.50
N THR A 130 -11.32 14.97 5.17
CA THR A 130 -11.68 15.43 6.51
C THR A 130 -13.00 16.21 6.48
N PRO A 131 -13.80 16.23 7.56
CA PRO A 131 -15.04 16.97 7.60
C PRO A 131 -14.86 18.46 7.26
N GLY A 132 -13.76 19.09 7.69
CA GLY A 132 -13.44 20.48 7.34
C GLY A 132 -13.25 20.67 5.84
N LYS A 133 -12.52 19.77 5.19
CA LYS A 133 -12.33 19.80 3.73
C LYS A 133 -13.62 19.53 2.97
N LYS A 134 -14.49 18.64 3.47
CA LYS A 134 -15.82 18.41 2.88
C LYS A 134 -16.66 19.67 2.97
N ALA A 135 -16.69 20.34 4.12
CA ALA A 135 -17.41 21.60 4.31
C ALA A 135 -16.91 22.71 3.37
N ASP A 136 -15.59 22.86 3.23
CA ASP A 136 -14.99 23.85 2.32
C ASP A 136 -15.32 23.56 0.84
N ASN A 137 -15.28 22.28 0.43
CA ASN A 137 -15.72 21.87 -0.91
C ASN A 137 -17.20 22.16 -1.15
N ILE A 138 -18.08 21.84 -0.19
CA ILE A 138 -19.51 22.15 -0.26
C ILE A 138 -19.73 23.65 -0.41
N TYR A 139 -19.03 24.48 0.38
CA TYR A 139 -19.08 25.93 0.29
C TYR A 139 -18.69 26.44 -1.10
N LEU A 140 -17.60 25.94 -1.68
CA LEU A 140 -17.16 26.30 -3.04
C LEU A 140 -18.18 25.87 -4.09
N LYS A 141 -18.67 24.62 -4.04
CA LYS A 141 -19.68 24.10 -4.98
C LYS A 141 -21.00 24.83 -4.89
N TYR A 142 -21.42 25.23 -3.69
CA TYR A 142 -22.61 26.04 -3.50
C TYR A 142 -22.42 27.45 -4.09
N ASN A 143 -21.27 28.09 -3.87
CA ASN A 143 -20.93 29.39 -4.48
C ASN A 143 -20.92 29.34 -6.02
N GLU A 144 -20.25 28.36 -6.62
CA GLU A 144 -20.22 28.15 -8.09
C GLU A 144 -21.66 28.08 -8.65
N LYS A 145 -22.55 27.40 -7.92
CA LYS A 145 -23.96 27.24 -8.29
C LYS A 145 -24.73 28.56 -8.20
N LEU A 146 -24.50 29.37 -7.17
CA LEU A 146 -25.07 30.70 -7.02
C LEU A 146 -24.62 31.63 -8.16
N GLU A 147 -23.32 31.64 -8.48
CA GLU A 147 -22.75 32.47 -9.54
C GLU A 147 -23.22 32.05 -10.94
N GLY A 148 -23.33 30.75 -11.20
CA GLY A 148 -23.80 30.21 -12.47
C GLY A 148 -25.24 30.62 -12.80
N LYS A 149 -26.13 30.69 -11.79
CA LYS A 149 -27.54 31.11 -11.95
C LYS A 149 -27.79 32.61 -11.73
N ALA A 150 -26.82 33.38 -11.23
CA ALA A 150 -26.87 34.85 -11.27
C ALA A 150 -26.97 35.38 -12.71
N LYS A 151 -26.62 34.56 -13.72
CA LYS A 151 -26.85 34.83 -15.15
C LYS A 151 -28.28 34.57 -15.63
N GLU A 152 -29.12 33.85 -14.87
CA GLU A 152 -30.46 33.49 -15.33
C GLU A 152 -31.62 34.08 -14.53
N PHE A 153 -31.59 34.28 -13.20
CA PHE A 153 -32.68 35.05 -12.53
C PHE A 153 -32.24 35.73 -11.24
N ILE A 154 -32.58 37.02 -11.13
CA ILE A 154 -32.61 37.80 -9.90
C ILE A 154 -33.89 37.41 -9.17
N ASN A 155 -33.80 36.64 -8.08
CA ASN A 155 -34.73 36.69 -6.96
C ASN A 155 -34.04 36.02 -5.77
N ALA A 156 -34.03 36.70 -4.63
CA ALA A 156 -33.34 36.32 -3.39
C ALA A 156 -34.00 35.11 -2.69
N GLN A 157 -34.34 34.04 -3.42
CA GLN A 157 -34.88 32.82 -2.86
C GLN A 157 -33.78 31.78 -2.57
N PRO A 158 -33.92 30.97 -1.51
CA PRO A 158 -33.03 29.86 -1.19
C PRO A 158 -32.86 28.90 -2.36
N PHE A 159 -31.61 28.50 -2.66
CA PHE A 159 -31.32 27.56 -3.74
C PHE A 159 -31.80 26.15 -3.35
N ILE A 160 -33.04 25.84 -3.70
CA ILE A 160 -33.66 24.52 -3.52
C ILE A 160 -34.42 24.24 -4.80
N ASP A 161 -34.14 23.10 -5.44
CA ASP A 161 -34.76 22.75 -6.72
C ASP A 161 -36.13 22.09 -6.49
N LEU A 162 -37.07 22.91 -6.02
CA LEU A 162 -38.45 22.47 -5.77
C LEU A 162 -39.14 22.04 -7.06
N GLN A 163 -38.83 22.68 -8.19
CA GLN A 163 -39.45 22.34 -9.47
C GLN A 163 -39.04 20.94 -9.92
N GLU A 164 -37.74 20.64 -9.95
CA GLU A 164 -37.25 19.29 -10.27
C GLU A 164 -37.83 18.26 -9.30
N THR A 165 -37.99 18.63 -8.03
CA THR A 165 -38.59 17.76 -7.01
C THR A 165 -40.06 17.48 -7.31
N GLU A 166 -40.87 18.51 -7.59
CA GLU A 166 -42.28 18.36 -7.97
C GLU A 166 -42.43 17.50 -9.23
N GLU A 167 -41.60 17.72 -10.25
CA GLU A 167 -41.59 16.93 -11.49
C GLU A 167 -41.28 15.45 -11.23
N ASN A 168 -40.27 15.15 -10.40
CA ASN A 168 -39.93 13.78 -10.02
C ASN A 168 -41.09 13.10 -9.25
N ILE A 169 -41.78 13.81 -8.37
CA ILE A 169 -42.95 13.28 -7.65
C ILE A 169 -44.10 13.02 -8.62
N GLU A 170 -44.38 13.96 -9.54
CA GLU A 170 -45.41 13.78 -10.58
C GLU A 170 -45.11 12.55 -11.45
N GLU A 171 -43.87 12.37 -11.89
CA GLU A 171 -43.44 11.20 -12.66
C GLU A 171 -43.64 9.91 -11.87
N ILE A 172 -43.20 9.85 -10.61
CA ILE A 172 -43.39 8.70 -9.73
C ILE A 172 -44.88 8.35 -9.62
N ILE A 173 -45.75 9.34 -9.40
CA ILE A 173 -47.21 9.14 -9.31
C ILE A 173 -47.80 8.63 -10.63
N ASN A 174 -47.34 9.16 -11.77
CA ASN A 174 -47.85 8.78 -13.09
C ASN A 174 -47.43 7.36 -13.50
N ASN A 175 -46.27 6.90 -13.04
CA ASN A 175 -45.74 5.57 -13.31
C ASN A 175 -46.30 4.48 -12.36
N MET A 176 -47.10 4.84 -11.35
CA MET A 176 -47.80 3.85 -10.51
C MET A 176 -48.98 3.20 -11.25
N ASP A 177 -49.22 1.91 -11.00
CA ASP A 177 -50.45 1.25 -11.45
C ASP A 177 -51.69 1.90 -10.82
N GLU A 178 -52.84 1.75 -11.47
CA GLU A 178 -54.06 2.48 -11.11
C GLU A 178 -54.53 2.21 -9.67
N LYS A 179 -54.30 1.00 -9.16
CA LYS A 179 -54.66 0.62 -7.78
C LYS A 179 -53.74 1.33 -6.78
N ARG A 180 -52.41 1.21 -6.96
CA ARG A 180 -51.43 1.90 -6.10
C ARG A 180 -51.56 3.41 -6.16
N ARG A 181 -51.81 3.99 -7.34
CA ARG A 181 -52.05 5.43 -7.51
C ARG A 181 -53.27 5.89 -6.72
N LYS A 182 -54.38 5.15 -6.76
CA LYS A 182 -55.60 5.46 -5.98
C LYS A 182 -55.37 5.34 -4.47
N GLU A 183 -54.59 4.35 -4.02
CA GLU A 183 -54.23 4.17 -2.61
C GLU A 183 -53.28 5.29 -2.11
N PHE A 184 -52.28 5.63 -2.91
CA PHE A 184 -51.33 6.71 -2.63
C PHE A 184 -52.02 8.08 -2.53
N LEU A 185 -52.91 8.41 -3.47
CA LEU A 185 -53.70 9.65 -3.46
C LEU A 185 -54.67 9.74 -2.25
N LYS A 186 -54.98 8.61 -1.59
CA LYS A 186 -55.91 8.56 -0.46
C LYS A 186 -55.23 8.63 0.91
N SER A 187 -54.04 8.05 1.07
CA SER A 187 -53.48 7.78 2.40
C SER A 187 -52.33 8.70 2.82
N MET A 188 -51.54 9.29 1.90
CA MET A 188 -50.38 10.19 2.17
C MET A 188 -49.30 9.68 3.17
N GLU A 189 -49.56 8.65 3.97
CA GLU A 189 -48.70 8.09 5.01
C GLU A 189 -47.76 6.99 4.49
N VAL A 190 -47.83 6.64 3.21
CA VAL A 190 -46.97 5.59 2.67
C VAL A 190 -45.59 6.17 2.41
N GLU A 191 -44.66 5.87 3.33
CA GLU A 191 -43.21 5.91 3.12
C GLU A 191 -42.85 5.04 1.91
N ASN A 192 -43.07 5.57 0.70
CA ASN A 192 -42.65 4.89 -0.50
C ASN A 192 -41.13 5.05 -0.61
N LEU A 193 -40.40 3.93 -0.61
CA LEU A 193 -38.95 3.89 -0.78
C LEU A 193 -38.47 4.71 -2.00
N THR A 194 -39.31 4.85 -3.04
CA THR A 194 -39.00 5.67 -4.22
C THR A 194 -38.99 7.18 -3.92
N LEU A 195 -39.90 7.65 -3.06
CA LEU A 195 -39.97 9.05 -2.64
C LEU A 195 -38.88 9.39 -1.61
N LEU A 196 -38.45 8.42 -0.80
CA LEU A 196 -37.35 8.58 0.17
C LEU A 196 -36.08 9.16 -0.48
N ASN A 197 -35.74 8.73 -1.70
CA ASN A 197 -34.57 9.24 -2.42
C ASN A 197 -34.72 10.70 -2.86
N VAL A 198 -35.93 11.10 -3.25
CA VAL A 198 -36.26 12.50 -3.58
C VAL A 198 -36.11 13.38 -2.33
N TRP A 199 -36.56 12.88 -1.18
CA TRP A 199 -36.46 13.61 0.09
C TRP A 199 -35.05 13.74 0.62
N LYS A 200 -34.27 12.64 0.58
CA LYS A 200 -32.84 12.71 0.91
C LYS A 200 -32.11 13.73 0.06
N LYS A 201 -32.49 13.90 -1.21
CA LYS A 201 -31.89 14.94 -2.07
C LYS A 201 -32.22 16.35 -1.58
N ILE A 202 -33.45 16.62 -1.13
CA ILE A 202 -33.85 17.91 -0.55
C ILE A 202 -33.11 18.17 0.76
N ASP A 203 -33.07 17.20 1.67
CA ASP A 203 -32.35 17.34 2.95
C ASP A 203 -30.88 17.69 2.71
N ARG A 204 -30.22 17.02 1.76
CA ARG A 204 -28.84 17.33 1.36
C ARG A 204 -28.68 18.72 0.76
N GLN A 205 -29.67 19.24 0.03
CA GLN A 205 -29.65 20.62 -0.47
C GLN A 205 -29.76 21.63 0.67
N HIS A 206 -30.62 21.38 1.66
CA HIS A 206 -30.70 22.23 2.85
C HIS A 206 -29.42 22.18 3.67
N PHE A 207 -28.87 20.99 3.91
CA PHE A 207 -27.59 20.83 4.60
C PHE A 207 -26.46 21.56 3.86
N ALA A 208 -26.40 21.47 2.54
CA ALA A 208 -25.42 22.21 1.75
C ALA A 208 -25.56 23.74 1.93
N ARG A 209 -26.79 24.28 1.95
CA ARG A 209 -27.02 25.71 2.25
C ARG A 209 -26.59 26.06 3.67
N LEU A 210 -26.93 25.22 4.65
CA LEU A 210 -26.59 25.42 6.06
C LEU A 210 -25.06 25.46 6.26
N ILE A 211 -24.35 24.51 5.67
CA ILE A 211 -22.88 24.45 5.67
C ILE A 211 -22.31 25.68 4.99
N TRP A 212 -22.80 26.05 3.80
CA TRP A 212 -22.35 27.25 3.10
C TRP A 212 -22.48 28.51 3.98
N MET A 213 -23.63 28.67 4.65
CA MET A 213 -23.88 29.76 5.59
C MET A 213 -22.90 29.75 6.75
N ALA A 214 -22.70 28.60 7.39
CA ALA A 214 -21.80 28.42 8.51
C ALA A 214 -20.34 28.72 8.12
N VAL A 215 -19.86 28.16 7.01
CA VAL A 215 -18.50 28.38 6.48
C VAL A 215 -18.29 29.85 6.12
N LYS A 216 -19.26 30.49 5.46
CA LYS A 216 -19.21 31.93 5.13
C LYS A 216 -19.07 32.80 6.38
N ALA A 217 -19.89 32.53 7.42
CA ALA A 217 -19.83 33.24 8.69
C ALA A 217 -18.52 32.97 9.45
N TYR A 218 -17.91 31.81 9.22
CA TYR A 218 -16.60 31.42 9.72
C TYR A 218 -15.45 31.85 8.79
N LYS A 219 -15.57 33.01 8.13
CA LYS A 219 -14.52 33.61 7.26
C LYS A 219 -14.22 32.81 5.98
N GLY A 220 -15.13 31.96 5.53
CA GLY A 220 -15.10 31.31 4.23
C GLY A 220 -14.29 30.00 4.16
N ARG A 221 -13.84 29.47 5.29
CA ARG A 221 -13.17 28.15 5.37
C ARG A 221 -13.21 27.57 6.78
N PHE A 222 -13.33 26.26 6.91
CA PHE A 222 -13.21 25.50 8.16
C PHE A 222 -11.82 24.88 8.32
N THR A 223 -11.13 24.56 7.23
CA THR A 223 -9.75 24.07 7.28
C THR A 223 -8.76 25.15 7.74
N PRO A 224 -7.66 24.78 8.41
CA PRO A 224 -6.60 25.73 8.77
C PRO A 224 -5.84 26.21 7.54
N LYS A 225 -5.58 27.51 7.48
CA LYS A 225 -4.61 28.10 6.55
C LYS A 225 -3.26 27.40 6.68
N GLU A 226 -2.58 27.11 5.57
CA GLU A 226 -1.29 26.41 5.59
C GLU A 226 -0.29 27.15 6.48
N GLU A 227 -0.32 28.48 6.45
CA GLU A 227 0.55 29.35 7.26
C GLU A 227 0.37 29.20 8.77
N MET A 228 -0.70 28.52 9.22
CA MET A 228 -0.93 28.21 10.64
C MET A 228 -0.40 26.83 11.05
N LEU A 229 0.05 26.00 10.10
CA LEU A 229 0.47 24.63 10.37
C LEU A 229 1.95 24.56 10.74
N PRO A 230 2.34 23.67 11.67
CA PRO A 230 3.67 23.70 12.27
C PRO A 230 4.82 23.36 11.30
N SER A 231 4.55 22.62 10.22
CA SER A 231 5.58 22.38 9.20
C SER A 231 5.67 23.47 8.16
N PHE A 232 4.70 24.37 8.04
CA PHE A 232 4.72 25.40 7.00
C PHE A 232 5.96 26.29 7.10
N VAL A 233 6.60 26.45 5.94
CA VAL A 233 7.78 27.30 5.75
C VAL A 233 7.62 28.04 4.43
N ASP A 234 8.04 29.29 4.38
CA ASP A 234 7.96 30.13 3.19
C ASP A 234 9.35 30.62 2.73
N GLY A 235 9.43 31.02 1.47
CA GLY A 235 10.60 31.67 0.87
C GLY A 235 11.87 30.80 0.97
N ASP A 236 12.96 31.38 1.49
CA ASP A 236 14.26 30.71 1.54
C ASP A 236 14.25 29.43 2.39
N LYS A 237 13.43 29.38 3.45
CA LYS A 237 13.32 28.21 4.32
C LYS A 237 12.65 27.03 3.64
N GLU A 238 11.69 27.28 2.76
CA GLU A 238 11.06 26.25 1.93
C GLU A 238 12.10 25.61 1.00
N VAL A 239 12.91 26.44 0.33
CA VAL A 239 13.99 25.97 -0.55
C VAL A 239 15.01 25.13 0.22
N GLU A 240 15.37 25.53 1.44
CA GLU A 240 16.25 24.75 2.31
C GLU A 240 15.64 23.42 2.74
N ALA A 241 14.36 23.42 3.13
CA ALA A 241 13.64 22.19 3.50
C ALA A 241 13.57 21.21 2.32
N LEU A 242 13.24 21.69 1.12
CA LEU A 242 13.20 20.86 -0.10
C LEU A 242 14.57 20.26 -0.42
N LYS A 243 15.65 21.05 -0.32
CA LYS A 243 17.01 20.52 -0.52
C LYS A 243 17.37 19.43 0.49
N ARG A 244 17.05 19.64 1.77
CA ARG A 244 17.29 18.61 2.82
C ARG A 244 16.53 17.32 2.55
N ASP A 245 15.28 17.42 2.10
CA ASP A 245 14.47 16.26 1.72
C ASP A 245 15.02 15.54 0.48
N GLU A 246 15.46 16.28 -0.54
CA GLU A 246 16.08 15.71 -1.74
C GLU A 246 17.40 15.00 -1.42
N GLU A 247 18.24 15.60 -0.57
CA GLU A 247 19.49 15.01 -0.11
C GLU A 247 19.27 13.73 0.71
N LEU A 248 18.25 13.71 1.58
CA LEU A 248 17.87 12.51 2.32
C LEU A 248 17.43 11.40 1.37
N LYS A 249 16.49 11.70 0.45
CA LYS A 249 16.02 10.73 -0.56
C LYS A 249 17.15 10.23 -1.45
N LYS A 250 18.09 11.10 -1.83
CA LYS A 250 19.29 10.71 -2.58
C LYS A 250 20.14 9.73 -1.75
N SER A 251 20.38 10.04 -0.49
CA SER A 251 21.19 9.21 0.41
C SER A 251 20.56 7.84 0.69
N GLN A 252 19.23 7.77 0.82
CA GLN A 252 18.49 6.51 0.94
C GLN A 252 18.61 5.66 -0.34
N ARG A 253 18.54 6.27 -1.53
CA ARG A 253 18.74 5.56 -2.81
C ARG A 253 20.16 5.01 -2.94
N GLU A 254 21.17 5.82 -2.61
CA GLU A 254 22.57 5.37 -2.62
C GLU A 254 22.80 4.20 -1.66
N LEU A 255 22.17 4.23 -0.47
CA LEU A 255 22.23 3.12 0.49
C LEU A 255 21.63 1.82 -0.09
N PHE A 256 20.48 1.92 -0.76
CA PHE A 256 19.83 0.79 -1.42
C PHE A 256 20.68 0.23 -2.58
N GLU A 257 21.32 1.10 -3.36
CA GLU A 257 22.25 0.68 -4.41
C GLU A 257 23.47 -0.06 -3.85
N LEU A 258 24.02 0.39 -2.72
CA LEU A 258 25.12 -0.29 -2.03
C LEU A 258 24.68 -1.67 -1.50
N GLU A 259 23.48 -1.78 -0.94
CA GLU A 259 22.93 -3.06 -0.49
C GLU A 259 22.82 -4.08 -1.64
N ASN A 260 22.31 -3.64 -2.80
CA ASN A 260 22.24 -4.49 -3.99
C ASN A 260 23.64 -4.90 -4.50
N LYS A 261 24.62 -3.99 -4.50
CA LYS A 261 26.01 -4.31 -4.88
C LYS A 261 26.63 -5.35 -3.93
N ILE A 262 26.35 -5.26 -2.63
CA ILE A 262 26.80 -6.24 -1.64
C ILE A 262 26.20 -7.61 -1.93
N GLU A 263 24.91 -7.69 -2.27
CA GLU A 263 24.26 -8.96 -2.58
C GLU A 263 24.87 -9.62 -3.84
N ILE A 264 25.09 -8.83 -4.91
CA ILE A 264 25.78 -9.31 -6.11
C ILE A 264 27.20 -9.83 -5.79
N CYS A 265 27.91 -9.19 -4.84
CA CYS A 265 29.23 -9.65 -4.43
C CYS A 265 29.16 -10.99 -3.69
N LYS A 266 28.15 -11.20 -2.84
CA LYS A 266 27.94 -12.51 -2.18
C LYS A 266 27.71 -13.62 -3.20
N ASP A 267 26.89 -13.38 -4.22
CA ASP A 267 26.63 -14.36 -5.28
C ASP A 267 27.91 -14.72 -6.06
N LYS A 268 28.73 -13.72 -6.38
CA LYS A 268 30.04 -13.94 -7.03
C LYS A 268 30.98 -14.75 -6.16
N ILE A 269 31.07 -14.43 -4.86
CA ILE A 269 31.86 -15.19 -3.89
C ILE A 269 31.43 -16.66 -3.87
N ASN A 270 30.12 -16.93 -3.78
CA ASN A 270 29.58 -18.29 -3.80
C ASN A 270 29.93 -19.04 -5.11
N SER A 271 29.91 -18.35 -6.25
CA SER A 271 30.30 -18.92 -7.55
C SER A 271 31.79 -19.29 -7.57
N ILE A 272 32.65 -18.39 -7.08
CA ILE A 272 34.10 -18.62 -6.98
C ILE A 272 34.40 -19.81 -6.07
N GLU A 273 33.76 -19.91 -4.91
CA GLU A 273 33.93 -21.04 -3.99
C GLU A 273 33.52 -22.38 -4.62
N SER A 274 32.42 -22.40 -5.37
CA SER A 274 31.97 -23.58 -6.12
C SER A 274 33.00 -24.01 -7.17
N ASN A 275 33.57 -23.05 -7.91
CA ASN A 275 34.61 -23.30 -8.90
C ASN A 275 35.89 -23.84 -8.24
N LEU A 276 36.35 -23.22 -7.14
CA LEU A 276 37.50 -23.71 -6.37
C LEU A 276 37.30 -25.15 -5.90
N LYS A 277 36.10 -25.48 -5.42
CA LYS A 277 35.77 -26.85 -4.98
C LYS A 277 35.83 -27.85 -6.14
N LYS A 278 35.37 -27.44 -7.34
CA LYS A 278 35.43 -28.27 -8.55
C LYS A 278 36.88 -28.50 -8.99
N GLU A 279 37.68 -27.45 -9.09
CA GLU A 279 39.07 -27.53 -9.54
C GLU A 279 39.94 -28.34 -8.56
N ASN A 280 39.75 -28.15 -7.25
CA ASN A 280 40.43 -28.97 -6.24
C ASN A 280 40.09 -30.46 -6.32
N ARG A 281 38.84 -30.82 -6.64
CA ARG A 281 38.45 -32.23 -6.85
C ARG A 281 39.21 -32.83 -8.04
N LEU A 282 39.30 -32.10 -9.14
CA LEU A 282 40.00 -32.54 -10.35
C LEU A 282 41.51 -32.69 -10.09
N LEU A 283 42.11 -31.73 -9.39
CA LEU A 283 43.50 -31.80 -8.97
C LEU A 283 43.79 -33.05 -8.13
N ASN A 284 42.96 -33.30 -7.10
CA ASN A 284 43.12 -34.48 -6.25
C ASN A 284 42.99 -35.81 -7.01
N ILE A 285 42.12 -35.87 -8.02
CA ILE A 285 42.02 -37.05 -8.90
C ILE A 285 43.32 -37.25 -9.69
N ALA A 286 43.86 -36.18 -10.29
CA ALA A 286 45.10 -36.26 -11.07
C ALA A 286 46.31 -36.65 -10.20
N VAL A 287 46.42 -36.09 -8.99
CA VAL A 287 47.45 -36.46 -8.01
C VAL A 287 47.35 -37.93 -7.63
N LYS A 288 46.13 -38.44 -7.37
CA LYS A 288 45.90 -39.84 -7.05
C LYS A 288 46.27 -40.77 -8.20
N ASN A 289 45.92 -40.41 -9.43
CA ASN A 289 46.26 -41.19 -10.62
C ASN A 289 47.77 -41.27 -10.84
N LYS A 290 48.47 -40.14 -10.67
CA LYS A 290 49.94 -40.08 -10.71
C LYS A 290 50.57 -41.00 -9.66
N SER A 291 50.18 -40.85 -8.39
CA SER A 291 50.71 -41.66 -7.28
C SER A 291 50.51 -43.15 -7.53
N LYS A 292 49.34 -43.55 -8.03
CA LYS A 292 49.04 -44.94 -8.35
C LYS A 292 49.90 -45.46 -9.50
N ALA A 293 50.10 -44.67 -10.56
CA ALA A 293 50.97 -45.06 -11.66
C ALA A 293 52.44 -45.18 -11.23
N GLU A 294 52.90 -44.33 -10.32
CA GLU A 294 54.25 -44.41 -9.71
C GLU A 294 54.41 -45.69 -8.86
N GLU A 295 53.41 -46.03 -8.05
CA GLU A 295 53.37 -47.30 -7.29
C GLU A 295 53.40 -48.52 -8.21
N ASP A 296 52.53 -48.54 -9.24
CA ASP A 296 52.46 -49.64 -10.21
C ASP A 296 53.80 -49.85 -10.95
N ILE A 297 54.51 -48.76 -11.30
CA ILE A 297 55.82 -48.83 -11.95
C ILE A 297 56.86 -49.47 -11.03
N GLU A 298 56.84 -49.14 -9.73
CA GLU A 298 57.80 -49.70 -8.78
C GLU A 298 57.60 -51.22 -8.62
N GLU A 299 56.35 -51.67 -8.53
CA GLU A 299 56.01 -53.10 -8.51
C GLU A 299 56.46 -53.81 -9.80
N LEU A 300 56.20 -53.20 -10.96
CA LEU A 300 56.61 -53.75 -12.26
C LEU A 300 58.14 -53.82 -12.41
N LYS A 301 58.88 -52.82 -11.90
CA LYS A 301 60.36 -52.85 -11.88
C LYS A 301 60.90 -53.98 -11.01
N GLU A 302 60.30 -54.22 -9.85
CA GLU A 302 60.68 -55.32 -8.97
C GLU A 302 60.45 -56.69 -9.66
N GLN A 303 59.31 -56.85 -10.34
CA GLN A 303 59.02 -58.05 -11.13
C GLN A 303 59.99 -58.24 -12.30
N ASN A 304 60.29 -57.15 -13.02
CA ASN A 304 61.23 -57.17 -14.13
C ASN A 304 62.64 -57.60 -13.68
N ALA A 305 63.11 -57.08 -12.54
CA ALA A 305 64.40 -57.46 -11.96
C ALA A 305 64.48 -58.97 -11.66
N LYS A 306 63.42 -59.55 -11.09
CA LYS A 306 63.32 -61.00 -10.83
C LYS A 306 63.36 -61.80 -12.13
N LEU A 307 62.66 -61.35 -13.18
CA LEU A 307 62.66 -62.03 -14.48
C LEU A 307 64.00 -61.93 -15.22
N GLU A 308 64.72 -60.82 -15.10
CA GLU A 308 66.08 -60.68 -15.65
C GLU A 308 67.08 -61.63 -14.98
N GLU A 309 66.96 -61.87 -13.67
CA GLU A 309 67.75 -62.91 -13.00
C GLU A 309 67.46 -64.31 -13.54
N VAL A 310 66.18 -64.64 -13.74
CA VAL A 310 65.73 -65.92 -14.30
C VAL A 310 66.20 -66.08 -15.75
N LYS A 311 66.10 -65.02 -16.57
CA LYS A 311 66.60 -65.01 -17.94
C LYS A 311 68.09 -65.33 -18.00
N LYS A 312 68.90 -64.68 -17.15
CA LYS A 312 70.35 -64.92 -17.07
C LYS A 312 70.66 -66.36 -16.67
N ALA A 313 69.89 -66.94 -15.76
CA ALA A 313 70.03 -68.36 -15.39
C ALA A 313 69.74 -69.29 -16.58
N TYR A 314 68.68 -69.01 -17.35
CA TYR A 314 68.35 -69.75 -18.57
C TYR A 314 69.38 -69.57 -19.70
N GLU A 315 69.91 -68.37 -19.91
CA GLU A 315 70.97 -68.10 -20.89
C GLU A 315 72.25 -68.88 -20.57
N ASN A 316 72.63 -68.92 -19.29
CA ASN A 316 73.76 -69.74 -18.83
C ASN A 316 73.50 -71.23 -19.10
N LYS A 317 72.30 -71.73 -18.77
CA LYS A 317 71.91 -73.13 -19.00
C LYS A 317 71.87 -73.49 -20.49
N ILE A 318 71.40 -72.59 -21.36
CA ILE A 318 71.43 -72.76 -22.82
C ILE A 318 72.87 -72.91 -23.33
N ASN A 319 73.80 -72.10 -22.81
CA ASN A 319 75.22 -72.18 -23.20
C ASN A 319 75.86 -73.49 -22.72
N GLU A 320 75.57 -73.92 -21.48
CA GLU A 320 76.02 -75.21 -20.95
C GLU A 320 75.50 -76.39 -21.78
N ILE A 321 74.21 -76.40 -22.15
CA ILE A 321 73.63 -77.45 -22.99
C ILE A 321 74.26 -77.45 -24.39
N LYS A 322 74.57 -76.29 -24.99
CA LYS A 322 75.28 -76.21 -26.29
C LYS A 322 76.66 -76.83 -26.22
N GLU A 323 77.45 -76.50 -25.21
CA GLU A 323 78.77 -77.10 -24.99
C GLU A 323 78.66 -78.63 -24.81
N ASN A 324 77.64 -79.11 -24.11
CA ASN A 324 77.39 -80.54 -23.92
C ASN A 324 76.94 -81.25 -25.22
N ILE A 325 76.16 -80.58 -26.09
CA ILE A 325 75.78 -81.09 -27.41
C ILE A 325 77.01 -81.22 -28.32
N GLU A 326 77.91 -80.24 -28.33
CA GLU A 326 79.14 -80.25 -29.14
C GLU A 326 80.09 -81.41 -28.78
N ASN A 327 80.03 -81.90 -27.53
CA ASN A 327 80.90 -82.94 -27.00
C ASN A 327 80.25 -84.35 -26.95
N ALA A 328 79.02 -84.52 -27.44
CA ALA A 328 78.29 -85.79 -27.33
C ALA A 328 78.68 -86.82 -28.41
N ALA A 329 79.01 -88.06 -27.99
CA ALA A 329 79.47 -89.14 -28.89
C ALA A 329 78.40 -90.20 -29.22
N LEU A 330 77.25 -90.19 -28.55
CA LEU A 330 76.15 -91.17 -28.69
C LEU A 330 74.87 -90.48 -29.14
N VAL A 331 74.16 -91.07 -30.10
CA VAL A 331 72.94 -90.51 -30.72
C VAL A 331 71.82 -90.31 -29.68
N ASP A 332 71.60 -91.27 -28.79
CA ASP A 332 70.54 -91.18 -27.75
C ASP A 332 70.77 -90.04 -26.74
N VAL A 333 72.03 -89.69 -26.47
CA VAL A 333 72.40 -88.56 -25.59
C VAL A 333 72.19 -87.23 -26.32
N LEU A 334 72.47 -87.20 -27.61
CA LEU A 334 72.24 -86.03 -28.47
C LEU A 334 70.75 -85.68 -28.57
N ASP A 335 69.88 -86.68 -28.72
CA ASP A 335 68.42 -86.49 -28.79
C ASP A 335 67.86 -85.91 -27.48
N SER A 336 68.29 -86.44 -26.32
CA SER A 336 67.89 -85.94 -25.00
C SER A 336 68.36 -84.49 -24.76
N LEU A 337 69.61 -84.18 -25.08
CA LEU A 337 70.15 -82.81 -24.93
C LEU A 337 69.49 -81.82 -25.90
N THR A 338 69.13 -82.27 -27.10
CA THR A 338 68.41 -81.44 -28.09
C THR A 338 67.00 -81.09 -27.62
N GLU A 339 66.30 -82.02 -26.95
CA GLU A 339 64.98 -81.76 -26.40
C GLU A 339 65.03 -80.87 -25.14
N GLU A 340 66.03 -81.04 -24.28
CA GLU A 340 66.29 -80.13 -23.15
C GLU A 340 66.64 -78.72 -23.66
N PHE A 341 67.49 -78.61 -24.69
CA PHE A 341 67.83 -77.36 -25.34
C PHE A 341 66.59 -76.64 -25.88
N ARG A 342 65.70 -77.37 -26.57
CA ARG A 342 64.43 -76.81 -27.08
C ARG A 342 63.57 -76.28 -25.95
N THR A 343 63.39 -77.07 -24.89
CA THR A 343 62.57 -76.70 -23.73
C THR A 343 63.08 -75.42 -23.07
N VAL A 344 64.37 -75.38 -22.72
CA VAL A 344 64.99 -74.21 -22.07
C VAL A 344 65.00 -72.99 -22.99
N LYS A 345 65.17 -73.18 -24.30
CA LYS A 345 65.08 -72.09 -25.29
C LYS A 345 63.67 -71.52 -25.39
N PHE A 346 62.63 -72.35 -25.37
CA PHE A 346 61.24 -71.89 -25.33
C PHE A 346 60.94 -71.12 -24.04
N GLU A 347 61.40 -71.62 -22.88
CA GLU A 347 61.26 -70.92 -21.59
C GLU A 347 61.98 -69.56 -21.60
N SER A 348 63.19 -69.49 -22.16
CA SER A 348 63.93 -68.22 -22.33
C SER A 348 63.19 -67.22 -23.23
N ILE A 349 62.53 -67.70 -24.30
CA ILE A 349 61.68 -66.86 -25.17
C ILE A 349 60.45 -66.36 -24.40
N ASP A 350 59.78 -67.21 -23.61
CA ASP A 350 58.62 -66.82 -22.80
C ASP A 350 59.00 -65.75 -21.77
N ILE A 351 60.13 -65.91 -21.09
CA ILE A 351 60.66 -64.90 -20.15
C ILE A 351 60.98 -63.59 -20.87
N ASN A 352 61.61 -63.63 -22.05
CA ASN A 352 61.86 -62.41 -22.84
C ASN A 352 60.55 -61.71 -23.26
N ASN A 353 59.52 -62.45 -23.64
CA ASN A 353 58.21 -61.88 -23.97
C ASN A 353 57.59 -61.20 -22.74
N ARG A 354 57.64 -61.85 -21.57
CA ARG A 354 57.15 -61.25 -20.31
C ARG A 354 57.90 -59.98 -19.92
N ILE A 355 59.23 -59.98 -20.06
CA ILE A 355 60.06 -58.78 -19.85
C ILE A 355 59.63 -57.66 -20.83
N SER A 356 59.40 -58.00 -22.10
CA SER A 356 58.90 -57.05 -23.09
C SER A 356 57.53 -56.48 -22.71
N ASP A 357 56.60 -57.33 -22.29
CA ASP A 357 55.25 -56.91 -21.87
C ASP A 357 55.30 -55.96 -20.68
N ILE A 358 56.13 -56.27 -19.66
CA ILE A 358 56.35 -55.39 -18.50
C ILE A 358 56.95 -54.05 -18.94
N ASN A 359 57.93 -54.05 -19.86
CA ASN A 359 58.52 -52.81 -20.36
C ASN A 359 57.51 -51.94 -21.13
N ILE A 360 56.62 -52.56 -21.91
CA ILE A 360 55.51 -51.86 -22.58
C ILE A 360 54.57 -51.26 -21.53
N GLU A 361 54.21 -52.01 -20.49
CA GLU A 361 53.34 -51.52 -19.43
C GLU A 361 53.97 -50.36 -18.64
N ILE A 362 55.26 -50.45 -18.29
CA ILE A 362 56.02 -49.35 -17.67
C ILE A 362 56.00 -48.12 -18.58
N THR A 363 56.17 -48.28 -19.89
CA THR A 363 56.13 -47.17 -20.85
C THR A 363 54.76 -46.49 -20.84
N TYR A 364 53.69 -47.28 -20.91
CA TYR A 364 52.32 -46.77 -20.82
C TYR A 364 52.04 -46.04 -19.50
N LYS A 365 52.50 -46.57 -18.37
CA LYS A 365 52.35 -45.91 -17.05
C LYS A 365 53.13 -44.61 -16.97
N ASN A 366 54.31 -44.51 -17.58
CA ASN A 366 55.06 -43.26 -17.68
C ASN A 366 54.30 -42.20 -18.50
N GLU A 367 53.66 -42.58 -19.61
CA GLU A 367 52.80 -41.67 -20.38
C GLU A 367 51.62 -41.15 -19.53
N LEU A 368 50.98 -42.02 -18.73
CA LEU A 368 49.94 -41.62 -17.79
C LEU A 368 50.43 -40.64 -16.71
N ILE A 369 51.67 -40.80 -16.26
CA ILE A 369 52.31 -39.86 -15.32
C ILE A 369 52.52 -38.51 -15.99
N GLU A 370 53.06 -38.47 -17.21
CA GLU A 370 53.26 -37.21 -17.94
C GLU A 370 51.95 -36.46 -18.15
N ASP A 371 50.89 -37.16 -18.55
CA ASP A 371 49.58 -36.57 -18.75
C ASP A 371 48.97 -36.09 -17.43
N SER A 372 49.15 -36.85 -16.34
CA SER A 372 48.72 -36.42 -15.00
C SER A 372 49.49 -35.17 -14.55
N ILE A 373 50.79 -35.07 -14.83
CA ILE A 373 51.61 -33.88 -14.52
C ILE A 373 51.09 -32.65 -15.30
N LYS A 374 50.81 -32.78 -16.60
CA LYS A 374 50.24 -31.68 -17.40
C LYS A 374 48.92 -31.17 -16.80
N ILE A 375 48.04 -32.10 -16.39
CA ILE A 375 46.77 -31.75 -15.74
C ILE A 375 47.02 -31.07 -14.40
N ILE A 376 47.90 -31.58 -13.55
CA ILE A 376 48.24 -30.99 -12.25
C ILE A 376 48.70 -29.54 -12.43
N THR A 377 49.71 -29.30 -13.28
CA THR A 377 50.25 -27.96 -13.52
C THR A 377 49.18 -26.98 -14.00
N SER A 378 48.37 -27.39 -14.99
CA SER A 378 47.29 -26.54 -15.52
C SER A 378 46.22 -26.20 -14.46
N ARG A 379 45.88 -27.16 -13.59
CA ARG A 379 44.88 -26.96 -12.54
C ARG A 379 45.43 -26.12 -11.40
N GLU A 380 46.68 -26.29 -11.01
CA GLU A 380 47.35 -25.44 -10.02
C GLU A 380 47.39 -23.98 -10.47
N GLU A 381 47.71 -23.72 -11.74
CA GLU A 381 47.64 -22.38 -12.33
C GLU A 381 46.23 -21.79 -12.28
N THR A 382 45.22 -22.59 -12.65
CA THR A 382 43.81 -22.18 -12.61
C THR A 382 43.36 -21.86 -11.18
N ILE A 383 43.68 -22.71 -10.20
CA ILE A 383 43.37 -22.50 -8.78
C ILE A 383 44.04 -21.23 -8.27
N LYS A 384 45.29 -20.97 -8.67
CA LYS A 384 46.01 -19.75 -8.31
C LYS A 384 45.34 -18.50 -8.89
N GLN A 385 44.90 -18.54 -10.14
CA GLN A 385 44.15 -17.44 -10.77
C GLN A 385 42.84 -17.17 -10.02
N ILE A 386 42.04 -18.21 -9.78
CA ILE A 386 40.78 -18.09 -9.04
C ILE A 386 41.03 -17.58 -7.61
N GLY A 387 42.12 -18.02 -6.96
CA GLY A 387 42.52 -17.55 -5.64
C GLY A 387 42.86 -16.05 -5.60
N ASN A 388 43.54 -15.54 -6.63
CA ASN A 388 43.82 -14.11 -6.76
C ASN A 388 42.53 -13.30 -7.00
N GLU A 389 41.65 -13.79 -7.88
CA GLU A 389 40.34 -13.18 -8.12
C GLU A 389 39.50 -13.13 -6.84
N PHE A 390 39.49 -14.23 -6.06
CA PHE A 390 38.79 -14.30 -4.78
C PHE A 390 39.31 -13.25 -3.79
N GLN A 391 40.63 -13.09 -3.68
CA GLN A 391 41.24 -12.09 -2.79
C GLN A 391 40.84 -10.67 -3.19
N GLN A 392 40.87 -10.36 -4.49
CA GLN A 392 40.44 -9.05 -4.98
C GLN A 392 38.95 -8.80 -4.68
N PHE A 393 38.08 -9.75 -5.00
CA PHE A 393 36.65 -9.63 -4.71
C PHE A 393 36.35 -9.50 -3.22
N LYS A 394 37.12 -10.20 -2.38
CA LYS A 394 36.98 -10.08 -0.93
C LYS A 394 37.33 -8.67 -0.45
N MET A 395 38.42 -8.09 -0.94
CA MET A 395 38.78 -6.70 -0.63
C MET A 395 37.72 -5.71 -1.11
N ASP A 396 37.21 -5.89 -2.32
CA ASP A 396 36.15 -5.04 -2.87
C ASP A 396 34.86 -5.14 -2.05
N ALA A 397 34.50 -6.35 -1.59
CA ALA A 397 33.35 -6.58 -0.73
C ALA A 397 33.53 -5.94 0.65
N GLU A 398 34.71 -6.04 1.25
CA GLU A 398 35.03 -5.36 2.52
C GLU A 398 34.91 -3.83 2.39
N ASN A 399 35.39 -3.25 1.30
CA ASN A 399 35.25 -1.83 1.01
C ASN A 399 33.79 -1.41 0.85
N LEU A 400 32.99 -2.18 0.09
CA LEU A 400 31.55 -1.92 -0.08
C LEU A 400 30.77 -2.02 1.23
N VAL A 401 31.10 -2.98 2.10
CA VAL A 401 30.47 -3.11 3.42
C VAL A 401 30.81 -1.91 4.31
N ASN A 402 32.06 -1.43 4.27
CA ASN A 402 32.44 -0.22 4.99
C ASN A 402 31.68 1.01 4.48
N GLU A 403 31.63 1.21 3.16
CA GLU A 403 30.87 2.30 2.54
C GLU A 403 29.38 2.24 2.89
N TYR A 404 28.78 1.05 2.84
CA TYR A 404 27.40 0.81 3.27
C TYR A 404 27.18 1.18 4.74
N ASN A 405 28.07 0.77 5.64
CA ASN A 405 27.94 1.05 7.08
C ASN A 405 28.07 2.55 7.37
N GLU A 406 29.00 3.25 6.72
CA GLU A 406 29.13 4.71 6.83
C GLU A 406 27.89 5.42 6.30
N LYS A 407 27.42 5.03 5.11
CA LYS A 407 26.23 5.61 4.50
C LYS A 407 24.97 5.33 5.31
N LYS A 408 24.83 4.12 5.86
CA LYS A 408 23.73 3.74 6.76
C LYS A 408 23.70 4.64 7.99
N LYS A 409 24.86 4.92 8.58
CA LYS A 409 24.97 5.82 9.72
C LYS A 409 24.56 7.25 9.37
N ASP A 410 25.01 7.78 8.23
CA ASP A 410 24.61 9.10 7.73
C ASP A 410 23.08 9.18 7.49
N VAL A 411 22.49 8.18 6.83
CA VAL A 411 21.03 8.12 6.61
C VAL A 411 20.28 8.09 7.94
N ILE A 412 20.64 7.22 8.88
CA ILE A 412 20.00 7.14 10.20
C ILE A 412 20.09 8.48 10.94
N GLN A 413 21.24 9.14 10.91
CA GLN A 413 21.42 10.44 11.54
C GLN A 413 20.54 11.52 10.92
N ARG A 414 20.46 11.58 9.58
CA ARG A 414 19.59 12.53 8.87
C ARG A 414 18.11 12.27 9.15
N GLU A 415 17.70 11.00 9.15
CA GLU A 415 16.34 10.59 9.49
C GLU A 415 15.97 10.97 10.93
N GLU A 416 16.88 10.73 11.89
CA GLU A 416 16.69 11.09 13.29
C GLU A 416 16.61 12.60 13.50
N LEU A 417 17.44 13.40 12.82
CA LEU A 417 17.36 14.86 12.84
C LEU A 417 16.00 15.36 12.34
N LYS A 418 15.56 14.89 11.17
CA LYS A 418 14.26 15.26 10.61
C LYS A 418 13.10 14.82 11.55
N ARG A 419 13.18 13.61 12.11
CA ARG A 419 12.19 13.11 13.07
C ARG A 419 12.13 13.97 14.33
N ASN A 420 13.28 14.37 14.87
CA ASN A 420 13.37 15.25 16.04
C ASN A 420 12.72 16.61 15.76
N GLU A 421 13.06 17.24 14.62
CA GLU A 421 12.45 18.52 14.21
C GLU A 421 10.93 18.43 14.10
N ILE A 422 10.39 17.34 13.53
CA ILE A 422 8.94 17.13 13.43
C ILE A 422 8.33 16.88 14.82
N PHE A 423 8.94 16.01 15.62
CA PHE A 423 8.47 15.67 16.95
C PHE A 423 8.38 16.88 17.87
N GLU A 424 9.41 17.73 17.89
CA GLU A 424 9.43 18.95 18.71
C GLU A 424 8.35 19.95 18.26
N ARG A 425 8.24 20.21 16.95
CA ARG A 425 7.22 21.11 16.39
C ARG A 425 5.81 20.62 16.70
N TRP A 426 5.53 19.34 16.48
CA TRP A 426 4.22 18.77 16.71
C TRP A 426 3.86 18.72 18.19
N THR A 427 4.80 18.32 19.06
CA THR A 427 4.58 18.28 20.51
C THR A 427 4.35 19.68 21.09
N SER A 428 5.01 20.70 20.54
CA SER A 428 4.82 22.09 20.95
C SER A 428 3.51 22.68 20.44
N PHE A 429 3.07 22.33 19.22
CA PHE A 429 1.90 22.91 18.59
C PHE A 429 0.59 22.24 19.02
N PHE A 430 0.57 20.90 19.05
CA PHE A 430 -0.61 20.10 19.42
C PHE A 430 -0.57 19.71 20.89
N ASP A 431 -0.84 20.66 21.78
CA ASP A 431 -0.76 20.48 23.24
C ASP A 431 -1.62 19.33 23.81
N LYS A 432 -2.78 19.05 23.22
CA LYS A 432 -3.66 17.93 23.59
C LYS A 432 -3.09 16.54 23.24
N PHE A 433 -2.05 16.48 22.40
CA PHE A 433 -1.53 15.23 21.86
C PHE A 433 -0.33 14.70 22.63
N ILE A 434 -0.28 13.37 22.75
CA ILE A 434 0.89 12.61 23.13
C ILE A 434 1.41 11.94 21.86
N PHE A 435 2.61 12.34 21.45
CA PHE A 435 3.39 11.67 20.42
C PHE A 435 4.46 10.80 21.08
N GLU A 436 4.70 9.62 20.52
CA GLU A 436 5.87 8.81 20.85
C GLU A 436 6.88 8.92 19.73
N PHE A 437 8.11 9.33 20.04
CA PHE A 437 9.16 9.56 19.04
C PHE A 437 9.40 8.37 18.11
N LYS A 438 9.36 7.15 18.66
CA LYS A 438 9.52 5.90 17.90
C LYS A 438 8.40 5.66 16.87
N ASN A 439 7.20 6.19 17.10
CA ASN A 439 6.04 5.98 16.23
C ASN A 439 6.00 6.96 15.04
N LEU A 440 6.92 7.92 15.00
CA LEU A 440 7.06 8.89 13.90
C LEU A 440 8.08 8.43 12.84
N SER A 441 8.47 7.15 12.80
CA SER A 441 9.44 6.63 11.83
C SER A 441 9.00 6.85 10.38
N ASN A 442 7.73 6.59 10.08
CA ASN A 442 7.18 6.72 8.72
C ASN A 442 7.10 8.18 8.28
N VAL A 443 6.84 9.09 9.22
CA VAL A 443 6.66 10.53 8.98
C VAL A 443 7.92 11.19 8.43
N VAL A 444 9.09 10.63 8.71
CA VAL A 444 10.38 11.11 8.17
C VAL A 444 10.44 11.04 6.64
N ASN A 445 9.72 10.10 6.04
CA ASN A 445 9.70 9.91 4.59
C ASN A 445 8.73 10.85 3.87
N PHE A 446 7.86 11.54 4.61
CA PHE A 446 6.91 12.48 4.04
C PHE A 446 7.65 13.72 3.53
N SER A 447 7.28 14.14 2.33
CA SER A 447 7.61 15.45 1.80
C SER A 447 6.93 16.54 2.63
N GLN A 448 7.45 17.76 2.50
CA GLN A 448 6.86 18.95 3.09
C GLN A 448 5.34 19.07 2.86
N LYS A 449 4.87 18.79 1.64
CA LYS A 449 3.45 18.85 1.29
C LYS A 449 2.62 17.76 1.99
N GLU A 450 3.16 16.54 2.06
CA GLU A 450 2.52 15.42 2.76
C GLU A 450 2.45 15.68 4.27
N LEU A 451 3.47 16.31 4.86
CA LEU A 451 3.43 16.75 6.27
C LEU A 451 2.32 17.76 6.51
N ILE A 452 2.17 18.76 5.65
CA ILE A 452 1.08 19.73 5.71
C ILE A 452 -0.28 19.03 5.67
N HIS A 453 -0.43 18.04 4.78
CA HIS A 453 -1.65 17.23 4.70
C HIS A 453 -1.96 16.47 5.99
N VAL A 454 -0.96 15.84 6.61
CA VAL A 454 -1.13 15.18 7.91
C VAL A 454 -1.49 16.19 9.00
N GLU A 455 -0.84 17.36 8.99
CA GLU A 455 -1.06 18.43 9.97
C GLU A 455 -2.45 19.04 9.88
N GLU A 456 -3.04 19.17 8.69
CA GLU A 456 -4.44 19.58 8.52
C GLU A 456 -5.39 18.63 9.28
N CYS A 457 -5.15 17.33 9.19
CA CYS A 457 -5.96 16.31 9.86
C CYS A 457 -5.75 16.34 11.38
N LEU A 458 -4.49 16.43 11.81
CA LEU A 458 -4.13 16.58 13.22
C LEU A 458 -4.72 17.86 13.81
N TYR A 459 -4.77 18.96 13.05
CA TYR A 459 -5.41 20.21 13.46
C TYR A 459 -6.91 20.02 13.65
N GLU A 460 -7.59 19.36 12.72
CA GLU A 460 -9.03 19.10 12.88
C GLU A 460 -9.32 18.27 14.13
N LEU A 461 -8.58 17.18 14.33
CA LEU A 461 -8.68 16.29 15.50
C LEU A 461 -8.28 16.98 16.81
N HIS A 462 -7.31 17.90 16.78
CA HIS A 462 -6.87 18.63 17.98
C HIS A 462 -7.94 19.60 18.45
N PHE A 463 -8.54 20.36 17.54
CA PHE A 463 -9.48 21.41 17.90
C PHE A 463 -10.92 20.94 18.06
N ILE A 464 -11.24 19.66 17.80
CA ILE A 464 -12.60 19.14 18.00
C ILE A 464 -12.87 18.96 19.50
N LYS A 465 -14.12 19.10 19.95
CA LYS A 465 -14.51 18.92 21.35
C LYS A 465 -14.74 17.45 21.66
N ASN A 466 -15.33 16.70 20.72
CA ASN A 466 -15.53 15.26 20.80
C ASN A 466 -14.66 14.53 19.75
N PRO A 467 -13.45 14.06 20.11
CA PRO A 467 -12.56 13.37 19.18
C PRO A 467 -13.15 12.07 18.63
N MET A 468 -14.04 11.41 19.39
CA MET A 468 -14.70 10.18 18.96
C MET A 468 -15.54 10.38 17.69
N ALA A 469 -16.08 11.59 17.50
CA ALA A 469 -16.88 11.93 16.32
C ALA A 469 -16.09 11.90 15.00
N MET A 470 -14.75 12.01 15.06
CA MET A 470 -13.89 11.90 13.88
C MET A 470 -13.54 10.46 13.53
N SER A 471 -13.80 9.50 14.42
CA SER A 471 -13.43 8.11 14.22
C SER A 471 -14.23 7.46 13.10
N MET A 472 -13.53 6.74 12.21
CA MET A 472 -14.15 5.90 11.18
C MET A 472 -14.38 4.46 11.66
N GLY A 473 -13.88 4.12 12.85
CA GLY A 473 -14.03 2.79 13.44
C GLY A 473 -12.93 2.47 14.44
N ILE A 474 -12.84 1.19 14.80
CA ILE A 474 -11.90 0.69 15.79
C ILE A 474 -10.98 -0.36 15.15
N ILE A 475 -9.67 -0.23 15.40
CA ILE A 475 -8.65 -1.23 15.06
C ILE A 475 -8.25 -1.96 16.34
N GLU A 476 -8.32 -3.29 16.33
CA GLU A 476 -7.83 -4.14 17.41
C GLU A 476 -6.39 -4.60 17.14
N ASP A 477 -5.46 -4.20 18.00
CA ASP A 477 -4.13 -4.81 18.03
C ASP A 477 -4.19 -6.15 18.78
N LYS A 478 -4.16 -7.24 18.02
CA LYS A 478 -4.19 -8.62 18.55
C LYS A 478 -3.00 -8.94 19.47
N LYS A 479 -1.88 -8.25 19.35
CA LYS A 479 -0.68 -8.48 20.17
C LYS A 479 -0.78 -7.78 21.52
N GLU A 480 -1.23 -6.53 21.52
CA GLU A 480 -1.30 -5.71 22.75
C GLU A 480 -2.67 -5.75 23.44
N LYS A 481 -3.69 -6.34 22.78
CA LYS A 481 -5.09 -6.32 23.23
C LYS A 481 -5.59 -4.89 23.51
N GLU A 482 -5.11 -3.96 22.69
CA GLU A 482 -5.53 -2.56 22.73
C GLU A 482 -6.41 -2.25 21.51
N GLU A 483 -7.36 -1.36 21.72
CA GLU A 483 -8.25 -0.81 20.70
C GLU A 483 -7.88 0.64 20.43
N TYR A 484 -7.77 0.97 19.14
CA TYR A 484 -7.45 2.31 18.65
C TYR A 484 -8.56 2.82 17.74
N GLN A 485 -8.84 4.12 17.82
CA GLN A 485 -9.67 4.80 16.83
C GLN A 485 -8.81 5.10 15.59
N TYR A 486 -9.40 5.16 14.41
CA TYR A 486 -8.68 5.51 13.19
C TYR A 486 -9.42 6.50 12.30
N ILE A 487 -8.67 7.20 11.45
CA ILE A 487 -9.20 8.10 10.41
C ILE A 487 -8.43 7.84 9.11
N ASP A 488 -9.18 7.51 8.07
CA ASP A 488 -8.66 7.25 6.71
C ASP A 488 -8.88 8.45 5.81
N ILE A 489 -7.81 8.96 5.23
CA ILE A 489 -7.86 10.22 4.49
C ILE A 489 -7.14 10.08 3.16
N SER A 490 -7.79 10.52 2.09
CA SER A 490 -7.30 10.55 0.72
C SER A 490 -7.43 11.95 0.16
N PHE A 491 -6.29 12.50 -0.26
CA PHE A 491 -6.17 13.85 -0.78
C PHE A 491 -6.26 13.84 -2.30
N THR A 492 -6.54 15.01 -2.89
CA THR A 492 -6.73 15.15 -4.35
C THR A 492 -5.46 14.91 -5.15
N ASP A 493 -4.29 15.01 -4.52
CA ASP A 493 -2.99 14.70 -5.11
C ASP A 493 -2.59 13.22 -4.97
N LYS A 494 -3.55 12.36 -4.59
CA LYS A 494 -3.41 10.91 -4.38
C LYS A 494 -2.62 10.51 -3.15
N PHE A 495 -2.16 11.45 -2.33
CA PHE A 495 -1.63 11.11 -1.02
C PHE A 495 -2.75 10.49 -0.16
N LYS A 496 -2.41 9.43 0.57
CA LYS A 496 -3.31 8.75 1.50
C LYS A 496 -2.62 8.50 2.81
N VAL A 497 -3.34 8.75 3.90
CA VAL A 497 -2.83 8.52 5.26
C VAL A 497 -3.92 7.99 6.17
N GLU A 498 -3.56 6.99 6.98
CA GLU A 498 -4.33 6.53 8.12
C GLU A 498 -3.69 7.12 9.38
N ILE A 499 -4.50 7.71 10.26
CA ILE A 499 -4.06 8.19 11.58
C ILE A 499 -4.76 7.35 12.65
N GLN A 500 -3.98 6.59 13.40
CA GLN A 500 -4.47 5.81 14.53
C GLN A 500 -4.25 6.57 15.84
N TYR A 501 -5.26 6.62 16.70
CA TYR A 501 -5.22 7.38 17.94
C TYR A 501 -6.05 6.78 19.06
N LYS A 502 -5.73 7.15 20.29
CA LYS A 502 -6.43 6.72 21.51
C LYS A 502 -6.88 7.93 22.32
N ILE A 503 -8.12 7.93 22.78
CA ILE A 503 -8.67 8.98 23.63
C ILE A 503 -8.36 8.63 25.09
N LEU A 504 -7.63 9.50 25.78
CA LEU A 504 -7.09 9.32 27.12
C LEU A 504 -7.83 10.18 28.16
N GLY A 505 -9.08 9.83 28.49
CA GLY A 505 -9.83 10.43 29.60
C GLY A 505 -9.81 11.98 29.68
N LYS A 506 -10.10 12.53 30.86
CA LYS A 506 -10.03 13.99 31.11
C LYS A 506 -8.67 14.39 31.67
N GLN A 507 -7.64 14.40 30.82
CA GLN A 507 -6.31 14.94 31.12
C GLN A 507 -6.00 16.14 30.22
N GLU A 508 -4.98 16.94 30.58
CA GLU A 508 -4.48 18.05 29.75
C GLU A 508 -4.03 17.55 28.36
N LYS A 509 -3.41 16.37 28.32
CA LYS A 509 -3.18 15.61 27.10
C LYS A 509 -4.21 14.50 26.96
N SER A 510 -5.23 14.74 26.14
CA SER A 510 -6.40 13.87 26.04
C SER A 510 -6.35 12.88 24.87
N ILE A 511 -5.38 12.97 23.97
CA ILE A 511 -5.29 12.09 22.79
C ILE A 511 -3.85 11.59 22.62
N LYS A 512 -3.67 10.29 22.46
CA LYS A 512 -2.39 9.68 22.06
C LYS A 512 -2.43 9.36 20.58
N ILE A 513 -1.51 9.91 19.81
CA ILE A 513 -1.30 9.52 18.41
C ILE A 513 -0.44 8.25 18.42
N VAL A 514 -1.03 7.15 17.94
CA VAL A 514 -0.43 5.82 18.01
C VAL A 514 0.43 5.59 16.78
N GLU A 515 -0.13 5.77 15.58
CA GLU A 515 0.59 5.54 14.34
C GLU A 515 0.07 6.46 13.23
N ILE A 516 0.95 6.79 12.28
CA ILE A 516 0.61 7.52 11.05
C ILE A 516 1.17 6.71 9.89
N ILE A 517 0.27 6.14 9.08
CA ILE A 517 0.60 5.14 8.08
C ILE A 517 0.32 5.72 6.69
N PRO A 518 1.33 5.85 5.81
CA PRO A 518 1.11 6.18 4.41
C PRO A 518 0.54 4.99 3.64
N GLU A 519 -0.32 5.26 2.65
CA GLU A 519 -0.79 4.25 1.68
C GLU A 519 -1.38 2.97 2.32
N PHE A 520 -2.45 3.14 3.08
CA PHE A 520 -3.25 2.04 3.65
C PHE A 520 -4.14 1.32 2.60
#